data_AF-A0A354M3F9-F1
#
_entry.id   AF-A0A354M3F9-F1
#
_cell.length_a   1.000
_cell.length_b   1.000
_cell.length_c   1.000
_cell.angle_alpha   90.00
_cell.angle_beta   90.00
_cell.angle_gamma   90.00
#
_symmetry.space_group_name_H-M   'P 1'
#
loop_
_entity.id
_entity.type
_entity.pdbx_description
1 polymer ?
#
loop_
_entity_poly.entity_id
_entity_poly.type
_entity_poly.pdbx_seq_one_letter_code
_entity_poly.pdbx_strand_id
1 'polypeptide(L)' 'MTDKFKTLTSTCIPLPMENVDTDQIIPARFLKATTREGFGDNLF' A
#
# COMPACT_ATOMS: atom_id res chain seq x y z
N MET A 1 13.66 12.93 -8.08
CA MET A 1 14.03 13.75 -6.90
C MET A 1 13.05 13.38 -5.81
N THR A 2 13.52 13.01 -4.62
CA THR A 2 12.62 12.66 -3.52
C THR A 2 12.15 13.94 -2.83
N ASP A 3 10.83 14.15 -2.80
CA ASP A 3 10.26 15.28 -2.09
C ASP A 3 10.53 15.16 -0.59
N LYS A 4 10.93 16.27 0.04
CA LYS A 4 11.09 16.31 1.50
C LYS A 4 9.72 16.19 2.17
N PHE A 5 9.50 15.09 2.87
CA PHE A 5 8.38 14.96 3.80
C PHE A 5 8.56 15.96 4.96
N LYS A 6 7.52 16.77 5.24
CA LYS A 6 7.54 17.76 6.33
C LYS A 6 6.48 17.45 7.38
N THR A 7 5.22 17.64 7.02
CA THR A 7 4.08 17.44 7.90
C THR A 7 2.88 17.03 7.04
N LEU A 8 2.18 15.99 7.45
CA LEU A 8 0.93 15.52 6.84
C LEU A 8 -0.12 15.47 7.96
N THR A 9 -1.26 16.14 7.76
CA THR A 9 -2.43 16.03 8.64
C THR A 9 -3.55 15.37 7.85
N SER A 10 -3.95 14.17 8.27
CA SER A 10 -4.98 13.38 7.60
C SER A 10 -5.72 12.49 8.59
N THR A 11 -6.80 11.87 8.16
CA THR A 11 -7.52 10.84 8.92
C THR A 11 -6.71 9.55 8.98
N CYS A 12 -6.79 8.85 10.11
CA CYS A 12 -6.16 7.53 10.31
C CYS A 12 -7.22 6.42 10.30
N ILE A 13 -6.82 5.21 9.89
CA ILE A 13 -7.65 4.00 9.95
C ILE A 13 -6.98 3.00 10.89
N PRO A 14 -7.66 2.50 11.94
CA PRO A 14 -7.10 1.49 12.82
C PRO A 14 -7.12 0.10 12.14
N LEU A 15 -5.99 -0.62 12.19
CA LEU A 15 -5.87 -1.98 11.70
C LEU A 15 -5.37 -2.90 12.84
N PRO A 16 -6.27 -3.51 13.64
CA PRO A 16 -5.91 -4.28 14.82
C PRO A 16 -5.47 -5.71 14.45
N MET A 17 -4.44 -5.83 13.62
CA MET A 17 -3.85 -7.10 13.21
C MET A 17 -2.34 -7.06 13.45
N GLU A 18 -1.81 -8.13 14.04
CA GLU A 18 -0.37 -8.34 14.14
C GLU A 18 0.11 -9.24 12.99
N ASN A 19 1.40 -9.14 12.64
CA ASN A 19 2.02 -9.98 11.63
C ASN A 19 1.37 -9.89 10.23
N VAL A 20 0.98 -8.69 9.80
CA VAL A 20 0.49 -8.45 8.43
C VAL A 20 1.60 -8.77 7.43
N ASP A 21 1.44 -9.82 6.64
CA ASP A 21 2.43 -10.30 5.67
C ASP A 21 2.35 -9.60 4.30
N THR A 22 3.27 -9.93 3.39
CA THR A 22 3.35 -9.29 2.08
C THR A 22 2.17 -9.61 1.16
N ASP A 23 1.58 -10.80 1.27
CA ASP A 23 0.42 -11.19 0.46
C ASP A 23 -0.87 -10.56 0.99
N GLN A 24 -0.94 -10.28 2.31
CA GLN A 24 -2.02 -9.50 2.92
C GLN A 24 -1.94 -8.01 2.56
N ILE A 25 -0.76 -7.48 2.25
CA ILE A 25 -0.63 -6.09 1.74
C ILE A 25 -0.97 -6.05 0.25
N ILE A 26 -0.44 -6.99 -0.53
CA ILE A 26 -0.67 -7.09 -1.96
C ILE A 26 -0.52 -8.54 -2.43
N PRO A 27 -1.61 -9.22 -2.82
CA PRO A 27 -1.53 -10.60 -3.26
C PRO A 27 -0.64 -10.79 -4.49
N ALA A 28 0.24 -11.79 -4.49
CA ALA A 28 1.22 -12.03 -5.56
C ALA A 28 0.63 -12.14 -6.98
N ARG A 29 -0.65 -12.54 -7.11
CA ARG A 29 -1.36 -12.60 -8.40
C ARG A 29 -1.44 -11.25 -9.11
N PHE A 30 -1.44 -10.15 -8.36
CA PHE A 30 -1.52 -8.80 -8.91
C PHE A 30 -0.15 -8.28 -9.36
N LEU A 31 0.95 -8.83 -8.86
CA LEU A 31 2.32 -8.44 -9.21
C LEU A 31 2.74 -8.79 -10.65
N LYS A 32 1.82 -9.36 -11.45
CA LYS A 32 2.03 -9.67 -12.87
C LYS A 32 1.62 -8.54 -13.81
N ALA A 33 1.15 -7.41 -13.27
CA ALA A 33 0.81 -6.24 -14.06
C ALA A 33 2.06 -5.71 -14.79
N THR A 34 1.94 -5.57 -16.11
CA THR A 34 2.97 -4.97 -16.98
C THR A 34 2.71 -3.48 -17.25
N THR A 35 1.55 -2.97 -16.80
CA THR A 35 1.13 -1.58 -16.93
C THR A 35 1.63 -0.76 -15.73
N ARG A 36 1.79 0.55 -15.93
CA ARG A 36 2.22 1.49 -14.87
C ARG A 36 1.06 2.04 -14.06
N GLU A 37 -0.10 1.39 -14.13
CA GLU A 37 -1.27 1.71 -13.32
C GLU A 37 -0.97 1.38 -11.85
N GLY A 38 -1.54 2.15 -10.93
CA GLY A 38 -1.26 1.98 -9.50
C GLY A 38 -1.87 0.69 -8.94
N PHE A 39 -1.23 0.10 -7.94
CA PHE A 39 -1.74 -1.09 -7.24
C PHE A 39 -2.77 -0.77 -6.14
N GLY A 40 -3.26 0.47 -6.08
CA GLY A 40 -4.11 0.96 -4.99
C GLY A 40 -5.41 0.20 -4.82
N ASP A 41 -6.04 -0.23 -5.92
CA ASP A 41 -7.30 -0.98 -5.89
C ASP A 41 -7.14 -2.40 -5.34
N ASN A 42 -5.91 -2.91 -5.28
CA ASN A 42 -5.58 -4.26 -4.80
C ASN A 42 -4.82 -4.21 -3.46
N LEU A 43 -4.82 -3.06 -2.79
CA LEU A 43 -4.23 -2.90 -1.46
C LEU A 43 -5.16 -3.54 -0.42
N PHE A 44 -4.60 -4.46 0.37
CA PHE A 44 -5.32 -5.32 1.32
C PHE A 44 -6.29 -6.31 0.65
#